data_AF-A0A484ZES3-F1
#
_entry.id   AF-A0A484ZES3-F1
#
_cell.length_a   1.000
_cell.length_b   1.000
_cell.length_c   1.000
_cell.angle_alpha   90.00
_cell.angle_beta   90.00
_cell.angle_gamma   90.00
#
_symmetry.space_group_name_H-M   'P 1'
#
loop_
_entity.id
_entity.type
_entity.pdbx_description
1 polymer ?
#
loop_
_entity_poly.entity_id
_entity_poly.type
_entity_poly.pdbx_seq_one_letter_code
_entity_poly.pdbx_strand_id
1 'polypeptide(L)'
;MRRPQLPHYLRYPEKPGDMVNFSWLEYSVRPDSEFELIAPEGVTTRITPQGRFMTNDAQTMIRWLKAGAGIAYVPLMWVIDDINSGEVEILFPRYHSDPRPVYALYTEKDKLPLKVQVCINYLTDYFIQVTQMYQSYRQQAKSRERQS
;
A
#
# COMPACT_ATOMS: atom_id res chain seq x y z
N MET A 1 12.92 7.09 -19.17
CA MET A 1 13.44 8.18 -18.29
C MET A 1 14.60 7.65 -17.47
N ARG A 2 15.76 8.34 -17.47
CA ARG A 2 16.90 7.93 -16.60
C ARG A 2 16.50 8.11 -15.14
N ARG A 3 16.57 7.04 -14.35
CA ARG A 3 16.38 7.09 -12.89
C ARG A 3 17.32 8.14 -12.28
N PRO A 4 16.87 8.96 -11.32
CA PRO A 4 17.76 9.87 -10.60
C PRO A 4 18.89 9.06 -9.95
N GLN A 5 20.14 9.50 -10.15
CA GLN A 5 21.30 8.95 -9.44
C GLN A 5 21.23 9.46 -8.00
N LEU A 6 20.63 8.66 -7.11
CA LEU A 6 20.60 8.97 -5.68
C LEU A 6 21.99 8.73 -5.07
N PRO A 7 22.40 9.51 -4.05
CA PRO A 7 23.68 9.33 -3.38
C PRO A 7 23.86 7.91 -2.84
N HIS A 8 25.10 7.43 -2.78
CA HIS A 8 25.49 6.04 -2.45
C HIS A 8 24.97 5.50 -1.09
N TYR A 9 24.43 6.37 -0.23
CA TYR A 9 23.82 6.05 1.07
C TYR A 9 22.28 5.89 1.03
N LEU A 10 21.61 6.39 -0.01
CA LEU A 10 20.24 5.98 -0.37
C LEU A 10 20.35 4.79 -1.33
N ARG A 11 20.62 3.60 -0.81
CA ARG A 11 20.41 2.38 -1.61
C ARG A 11 18.92 2.30 -1.93
N TYR A 12 18.55 1.88 -3.13
CA TYR A 12 17.18 1.51 -3.47
C TYR A 12 17.13 -0.02 -3.50
N PRO A 13 16.11 -0.69 -2.92
CA PRO A 13 16.08 -2.14 -2.98
C PRO A 13 15.88 -2.58 -4.44
N GLU A 14 16.81 -3.36 -5.00
CA GLU A 14 16.76 -3.76 -6.40
C GLU A 14 15.79 -4.92 -6.62
N LYS A 15 15.66 -5.79 -5.61
CA LYS A 15 14.71 -6.91 -5.55
C LYS A 15 14.03 -6.97 -4.19
N PRO A 16 12.85 -7.61 -4.08
CA PRO A 16 12.13 -7.67 -2.81
C PRO A 16 12.94 -8.24 -1.63
N GLY A 17 13.82 -9.20 -1.89
CA GLY A 17 14.72 -9.75 -0.86
C GLY A 17 15.70 -8.74 -0.26
N ASP A 18 16.00 -7.63 -0.94
CA ASP A 18 16.91 -6.61 -0.41
C ASP A 18 16.28 -5.78 0.71
N MET A 19 14.94 -5.78 0.80
CA MET A 19 14.20 -4.96 1.76
C MET A 19 14.49 -5.30 3.23
N VAL A 20 15.08 -6.47 3.51
CA VAL A 20 15.57 -6.82 4.86
C VAL A 20 16.64 -5.86 5.38
N ASN A 21 17.36 -5.19 4.47
CA ASN A 21 18.45 -4.26 4.82
C ASN A 21 17.99 -2.80 4.96
N PHE A 22 16.68 -2.54 4.91
CA PHE A 22 16.10 -1.21 4.92
C PHE A 22 15.40 -0.89 6.24
N SER A 23 15.37 0.40 6.59
CA SER A 23 14.62 0.87 7.75
C SER A 23 13.12 0.77 7.47
N TRP A 24 12.46 -0.18 8.12
CA TRP A 24 11.00 -0.33 8.05
C TRP A 24 10.29 0.62 9.01
N LEU A 25 9.16 1.15 8.55
CA LEU A 25 8.15 1.80 9.35
C LEU A 25 7.00 0.80 9.54
N GLU A 26 6.76 0.39 10.78
CA GLU A 26 5.80 -0.67 11.08
C GLU A 26 4.44 -0.13 11.53
N TYR A 27 3.36 -0.74 11.04
CA TYR A 27 2.00 -0.42 11.44
C TYR A 27 1.48 -1.46 12.46
N SER A 28 1.52 -1.12 13.75
CA SER A 28 1.41 -2.06 14.88
C SER A 28 0.02 -2.59 15.20
N VAL A 29 -0.94 -2.40 14.29
CA VAL A 29 -2.32 -2.88 14.48
C VAL A 29 -2.43 -4.38 14.16
N ARG A 30 -1.37 -5.00 13.63
CA ARG A 30 -1.34 -6.42 13.26
C ARG A 30 -0.34 -7.20 14.13
N PRO A 31 -0.71 -8.40 14.60
CA PRO A 31 0.22 -9.33 15.26
C PRO A 31 1.36 -9.75 14.33
N ASP A 32 1.06 -9.89 13.03
CA ASP A 32 2.03 -10.23 11.99
C ASP A 32 2.12 -9.08 10.97
N SER A 33 3.24 -8.36 10.99
CA SER A 33 3.59 -7.35 9.97
C SER A 33 3.95 -7.97 8.61
N GLU A 34 3.93 -9.30 8.51
CA GLU A 34 4.34 -10.04 7.32
C GLU A 34 3.38 -9.83 6.16
N PHE A 35 3.95 -9.80 4.96
CA PHE A 35 3.19 -9.74 3.73
C PHE A 35 3.95 -10.41 2.60
N GLU A 36 3.21 -10.73 1.54
CA GLU A 36 3.75 -11.38 0.36
C GLU A 36 3.73 -10.42 -0.83
N LEU A 37 4.80 -10.48 -1.62
CA LEU A 37 4.88 -9.84 -2.93
C LEU A 37 5.00 -10.91 -3.99
N ILE A 38 4.03 -10.91 -4.89
CA ILE A 38 3.91 -11.83 -6.02
C ILE A 38 4.44 -11.10 -7.25
N ALA A 39 5.53 -11.63 -7.81
CA ALA A 39 6.14 -11.14 -9.01
C ALA A 39 5.24 -11.36 -10.25
N PRO A 40 5.44 -10.62 -11.35
CA PRO A 40 4.70 -10.84 -12.61
C PRO A 40 4.77 -12.29 -13.13
N GLU A 41 5.88 -12.97 -12.89
CA GLU A 41 6.13 -14.38 -13.21
C GLU A 41 5.46 -15.38 -12.24
N GLY A 42 4.76 -14.88 -11.21
CA GLY A 42 4.06 -15.69 -10.22
C GLY A 42 4.89 -16.13 -9.02
N VAL A 43 6.17 -15.73 -8.96
CA VAL A 43 7.04 -16.05 -7.81
C VAL A 43 6.65 -15.19 -6.61
N THR A 44 6.29 -15.83 -5.51
CA THR A 44 5.95 -15.18 -4.25
C THR A 44 7.18 -15.00 -3.36
N THR A 45 7.38 -13.79 -2.86
CA THR A 45 8.40 -13.47 -1.85
C THR A 45 7.72 -13.00 -0.57
N ARG A 46 7.91 -13.73 0.52
CA ARG A 46 7.47 -13.32 1.86
C ARG A 46 8.44 -12.30 2.44
N ILE A 47 7.91 -11.21 2.94
CA ILE A 47 8.64 -10.11 3.56
C ILE A 47 8.18 -9.99 5.01
N THR A 48 9.15 -9.94 5.92
CA THR A 48 8.94 -9.69 7.34
C THR A 48 9.58 -8.34 7.67
N PRO A 49 8.81 -7.25 7.73
CA PRO A 49 9.30 -5.94 8.17
C PRO A 49 9.94 -6.05 9.55
N GLN A 50 11.12 -5.44 9.69
CA GLN A 50 11.76 -5.25 10.99
C GLN A 50 12.22 -3.79 11.07
N GLY A 51 11.51 -3.01 11.86
CA GLY A 51 11.64 -1.57 11.95
C GLY A 51 11.85 -1.10 13.37
N ARG A 52 12.64 -0.04 13.53
CA ARG A 52 12.78 0.65 14.82
C ARG A 52 11.60 1.57 15.11
N PHE A 53 10.91 2.03 14.05
CA PHE A 53 9.77 2.94 14.14
C PHE A 53 8.48 2.16 13.95
N MET A 54 7.59 2.28 14.92
CA MET A 54 6.34 1.56 14.95
C MET A 54 5.22 2.50 15.41
N THR A 55 4.08 2.47 14.72
CA THR A 55 2.91 3.29 15.06
C THR A 55 1.62 2.57 14.70
N ASN A 56 0.54 2.86 15.42
CA ASN A 56 -0.82 2.43 15.07
C ASN A 56 -1.65 3.55 14.42
N ASP A 57 -1.03 4.70 14.14
CA ASP A 57 -1.69 5.86 13.52
C ASP A 57 -1.25 6.03 12.06
N ALA A 58 -2.21 5.96 11.15
CA ALA A 58 -1.95 6.05 9.71
C ALA A 58 -1.34 7.41 9.32
N GLN A 59 -1.76 8.50 9.98
CA GLN A 59 -1.24 9.84 9.66
C GLN A 59 0.21 10.02 10.09
N THR A 60 0.61 9.41 11.21
CA THR A 60 2.01 9.34 11.64
C THR A 60 2.84 8.53 10.68
N MET A 61 2.33 7.39 10.19
CA MET A 61 2.99 6.58 9.18
C MET A 61 3.26 7.36 7.89
N ILE A 62 2.25 8.06 7.37
CA ILE A 62 2.37 8.90 6.16
C ILE A 62 3.40 10.02 6.39
N ARG A 63 3.36 10.69 7.55
CA ARG A 63 4.35 11.75 7.87
C ARG A 63 5.78 11.23 7.90
N TRP A 64 6.02 10.04 8.43
CA TRP A 64 7.34 9.41 8.42
C TRP A 64 7.80 9.01 7.01
N LEU A 65 6.88 8.49 6.18
CA LEU A 65 7.16 8.20 4.77
C LEU A 65 7.60 9.46 4.02
N LYS A 66 6.85 10.55 4.14
CA LYS A 66 7.15 11.85 3.50
C LYS A 66 8.47 12.46 4.00
N ALA A 67 8.82 12.19 5.26
CA ALA A 67 10.11 12.62 5.82
C ALA A 67 11.30 11.76 5.38
N GLY A 68 11.07 10.70 4.57
CA GLY A 68 12.11 9.78 4.13
C GLY A 68 12.67 8.90 5.25
N ALA A 69 11.89 8.66 6.31
CA ALA A 69 12.36 7.91 7.49
C ALA A 69 12.51 6.40 7.25
N GLY A 70 11.97 5.89 6.14
CA GLY A 70 12.06 4.46 5.81
C GLY A 70 11.08 4.02 4.74
N ILE A 71 10.88 2.70 4.65
CA ILE A 71 9.92 2.04 3.76
C ILE A 71 8.75 1.50 4.58
N ALA A 72 7.56 1.46 3.98
CA ALA A 72 6.37 0.94 4.65
C ALA A 72 5.49 0.15 3.68
N TYR A 73 4.80 -0.84 4.22
CA TYR A 73 3.74 -1.55 3.52
C TYR A 73 2.38 -1.04 3.99
N VAL A 74 1.80 -0.12 3.22
CA VAL A 74 0.55 0.58 3.55
C VAL A 74 -0.50 0.42 2.44
N PRO A 75 -1.80 0.49 2.77
CA PRO A 75 -2.84 0.61 1.76
C PRO A 75 -2.57 1.79 0.82
N LEU A 76 -2.68 1.57 -0.49
CA LEU A 76 -2.48 2.61 -1.49
C LEU A 76 -3.36 3.85 -1.26
N MET A 77 -4.56 3.64 -0.71
CA MET A 77 -5.50 4.70 -0.36
C MET A 77 -4.99 5.72 0.66
N TRP A 78 -3.97 5.38 1.45
CA TRP A 78 -3.39 6.29 2.43
C TRP A 78 -2.43 7.31 1.81
N VAL A 79 -1.82 6.97 0.67
CA VAL A 79 -0.68 7.70 0.10
C VAL A 79 -0.87 8.05 -1.37
N ILE A 80 -2.09 7.91 -1.90
CA ILE A 80 -2.34 8.11 -3.34
C ILE A 80 -2.02 9.54 -3.78
N ASP A 81 -2.36 10.54 -2.97
CA ASP A 81 -2.07 11.94 -3.26
C ASP A 81 -0.58 12.23 -3.13
N ASP A 82 0.11 11.63 -2.16
CA ASP A 82 1.56 11.75 -1.98
C ASP A 82 2.33 11.07 -3.13
N ILE A 83 1.79 9.99 -3.70
CA ILE A 83 2.33 9.35 -4.90
C ILE A 83 2.12 10.24 -6.13
N ASN A 84 0.93 10.83 -6.26
CA ASN A 84 0.61 11.73 -7.36
C ASN A 84 1.45 13.01 -7.35
N SER A 85 1.79 13.52 -6.16
CA SER A 85 2.68 14.68 -5.99
C SER A 85 4.17 14.32 -6.16
N GLY A 86 4.51 13.02 -6.11
CA GLY A 86 5.89 12.53 -6.16
C GLY A 86 6.63 12.60 -4.83
N GLU A 87 5.94 12.89 -3.72
CA GLU A 87 6.52 12.87 -2.37
C GLU A 87 6.73 11.44 -1.83
N VAL A 88 5.97 10.48 -2.35
CA VAL A 88 6.10 9.04 -2.02
C VAL A 88 6.26 8.25 -3.32
N GLU A 89 7.18 7.29 -3.32
CA GLU A 89 7.42 6.40 -4.47
C GLU A 89 6.93 4.97 -4.17
N ILE A 90 6.30 4.34 -5.17
CA ILE A 90 5.96 2.92 -5.11
C ILE A 90 7.20 2.09 -5.41
N LEU A 91 7.65 1.29 -4.44
CA LEU A 91 8.65 0.25 -4.67
C LEU A 91 8.00 -0.93 -5.39
N PHE A 92 8.74 -1.55 -6.32
CA PHE A 92 8.33 -2.78 -7.01
C PHE A 92 6.94 -2.70 -7.68
N PRO A 93 6.66 -1.71 -8.55
CA PRO A 93 5.31 -1.44 -9.08
C PRO A 93 4.69 -2.58 -9.90
N ARG A 94 5.49 -3.56 -10.33
CA ARG A 94 5.02 -4.77 -11.05
C ARG A 94 4.61 -5.91 -10.13
N TYR A 95 5.07 -5.87 -8.88
CA TYR A 95 4.69 -6.85 -7.87
C TYR A 95 3.31 -6.48 -7.32
N HIS A 96 2.58 -7.49 -6.87
CA HIS A 96 1.32 -7.29 -6.18
C HIS A 96 1.30 -8.09 -4.90
N SER A 97 0.51 -7.63 -3.95
CA SER A 97 0.12 -8.38 -2.77
C SER A 97 -1.35 -8.74 -2.87
N ASP A 98 -1.75 -9.72 -2.05
CA ASP A 98 -3.16 -10.10 -1.97
C ASP A 98 -4.04 -8.91 -1.57
N PRO A 99 -5.16 -8.71 -2.28
CA PRO A 99 -6.09 -7.65 -1.95
C PRO A 99 -6.63 -7.87 -0.55
N ARG A 100 -6.71 -6.78 0.22
CA ARG A 100 -7.28 -6.80 1.57
C ARG A 100 -8.76 -6.40 1.47
N PRO A 101 -9.70 -7.32 1.73
CA PRO A 101 -11.13 -7.01 1.65
C PRO A 101 -11.54 -6.02 2.76
N VAL A 102 -12.52 -5.18 2.44
CA VAL A 102 -13.19 -4.28 3.39
C VAL A 102 -14.54 -4.88 3.73
N TYR A 103 -14.85 -4.98 5.03
CA TYR A 103 -16.10 -5.56 5.50
C TYR A 103 -16.92 -4.54 6.29
N ALA A 104 -18.23 -4.54 6.06
CA ALA A 104 -19.19 -3.89 6.96
C ALA A 104 -19.63 -4.92 8.01
N LEU A 105 -19.25 -4.73 9.27
CA LEU A 105 -19.66 -5.60 10.37
C LEU A 105 -20.82 -4.96 11.12
N TYR A 106 -21.91 -5.70 11.28
CA TYR A 106 -23.09 -5.30 12.04
C TYR A 106 -23.66 -6.51 12.77
N THR A 107 -24.26 -6.29 13.94
CA THR A 107 -24.93 -7.36 14.67
C THR A 107 -26.18 -7.79 13.93
N GLU A 108 -26.34 -9.08 13.68
CA GLU A 108 -27.56 -9.63 13.09
C GLU A 108 -28.72 -9.48 14.09
N LYS A 109 -29.62 -8.53 13.84
CA LYS A 109 -30.91 -8.41 14.52
C LYS A 109 -31.98 -7.95 13.53
N ASP A 110 -32.85 -8.89 13.16
CA ASP A 110 -34.24 -8.75 12.68
C ASP A 110 -34.66 -7.44 11.97
N LYS A 111 -33.87 -6.97 11.00
CA LYS A 111 -34.02 -5.77 10.13
C LYS A 111 -33.11 -4.62 10.56
N LEU A 112 -31.97 -4.51 9.85
CA LEU A 112 -31.13 -3.32 9.84
C LEU A 112 -32.00 -2.06 9.61
N PRO A 113 -31.90 -1.01 10.45
CA PRO A 113 -32.61 0.24 10.21
C PRO A 113 -32.30 0.81 8.82
N LEU A 114 -33.28 1.42 8.15
CA LEU A 114 -33.13 1.95 6.79
C LEU A 114 -31.91 2.87 6.65
N LYS A 115 -31.64 3.74 7.64
CA LYS A 115 -30.46 4.62 7.65
C LYS A 115 -29.12 3.86 7.58
N VAL A 116 -29.05 2.68 8.20
CA VAL A 116 -27.85 1.82 8.19
C VAL A 116 -27.72 1.16 6.82
N GLN A 117 -28.81 0.66 6.24
CA GLN A 117 -28.80 0.09 4.89
C GLN A 117 -28.34 1.12 3.85
N VAL A 118 -28.89 2.33 3.89
CA VAL A 118 -28.50 3.44 3.00
C VAL A 118 -27.03 3.77 3.15
N CYS A 119 -26.51 3.83 4.39
CA CYS A 119 -25.10 4.06 4.66
C CYS A 119 -24.22 2.94 4.09
N ILE A 120 -24.58 1.67 4.32
CA ILE A 120 -23.85 0.51 3.78
C ILE A 120 -23.84 0.53 2.26
N ASN A 121 -24.98 0.82 1.62
CA ASN A 121 -25.06 0.91 0.15
C ASN A 121 -24.15 2.01 -0.38
N TYR A 122 -24.21 3.20 0.21
CA TYR A 122 -23.34 4.31 -0.17
C TYR A 122 -21.85 3.97 -0.03
N LEU A 123 -21.45 3.40 1.12
CA LEU A 123 -20.07 2.98 1.34
C LEU A 123 -19.64 1.87 0.38
N THR A 124 -20.55 0.94 0.04
CA THR A 124 -20.31 -0.13 -0.93
C THR A 124 -20.00 0.47 -2.30
N ASP A 125 -20.85 1.37 -2.79
CA ASP A 125 -20.66 2.05 -4.07
C ASP A 125 -19.35 2.86 -4.08
N TYR A 126 -19.06 3.57 -2.99
CA TYR A 126 -17.80 4.29 -2.80
C TYR A 126 -16.58 3.36 -2.91
N PHE A 127 -16.58 2.22 -2.19
CA PHE A 127 -15.45 1.28 -2.23
C PHE A 127 -15.32 0.55 -3.58
N ILE A 128 -16.41 0.36 -4.33
CA ILE A 128 -16.37 -0.14 -5.71
C ILE A 128 -15.65 0.88 -6.61
N GLN A 129 -16.00 2.17 -6.53
CA GLN A 129 -15.35 3.23 -7.31
C GLN A 129 -13.86 3.35 -6.97
N VAL A 130 -13.55 3.32 -5.68
CA VAL A 130 -12.17 3.34 -5.18
C VAL A 130 -11.36 2.14 -5.71
N THR A 131 -11.97 0.95 -5.77
CA THR A 131 -11.34 -0.24 -6.36
C THR A 131 -11.02 -0.06 -7.84
N GLN A 132 -11.97 0.48 -8.62
CA GLN A 132 -11.77 0.77 -10.05
C GLN A 132 -10.63 1.78 -10.26
N MET A 133 -10.59 2.83 -9.44
CA MET A 133 -9.52 3.81 -9.46
C MET A 133 -8.14 3.13 -9.24
N TYR A 134 -8.00 2.27 -8.23
CA TYR A 134 -6.72 1.57 -8.00
C TYR A 134 -6.34 0.57 -9.11
N GLN A 135 -7.33 -0.11 -9.70
CA GLN A 135 -7.07 -0.96 -10.86
C GLN A 135 -6.52 -0.14 -12.05
N SER A 136 -7.03 1.08 -12.25
CA SER A 136 -6.55 1.98 -13.29
C SER A 136 -5.11 2.46 -13.03
N TYR A 137 -4.76 2.82 -11.79
CA TYR A 137 -3.37 3.18 -11.42
C TYR A 137 -2.40 2.03 -11.69
N ARG A 138 -2.80 0.78 -11.36
CA ARG A 138 -2.01 -0.41 -11.67
C ARG A 138 -1.81 -0.60 -13.18
N GLN A 139 -2.81 -0.33 -14.01
CA GLN A 139 -2.68 -0.42 -15.47
C GLN A 139 -1.80 0.69 -16.05
N GLN A 140 -1.89 1.90 -15.50
CA GLN A 140 -1.05 3.03 -15.90
C GLN A 140 0.42 2.81 -15.55
N ALA A 141 0.71 2.31 -14.35
CA ALA A 141 2.08 1.92 -13.96
C ALA A 141 2.68 0.89 -14.93
N LYS A 142 1.89 -0.09 -15.39
CA LYS A 142 2.32 -1.07 -16.40
C LYS A 142 2.57 -0.47 -17.79
N SER A 143 1.88 0.61 -18.18
CA SER A 143 1.97 1.20 -19.52
C SER A 143 3.05 2.26 -19.66
N ARG A 144 3.30 3.08 -18.63
CA ARG A 144 4.36 4.11 -18.63
C ARG A 144 5.77 3.54 -18.81
N GLU A 145 6.01 2.28 -18.44
CA GLU A 145 7.29 1.60 -18.63
C GLU A 145 7.44 0.94 -20.02
N ARG A 146 6.36 0.61 -20.75
CA ARG A 146 6.48 0.03 -22.11
C ARG A 146 6.94 1.05 -23.16
N GLN A 147 6.93 2.33 -22.83
CA GLN A 147 7.33 3.45 -23.70
C GLN A 147 8.69 4.06 -23.29
N SER A 148 9.37 3.49 -22.28
CA SER A 148 10.70 3.91 -21.83
C SER A 148 11.76 2.86 -22.14
#